data_AF-A0A9D2KNC8-F1
#
_entry.id   AF-A0A9D2KNC8-F1
#
_cell.length_a   1.000
_cell.length_b   1.000
_cell.length_c   1.000
_cell.angle_alpha   90.00
_cell.angle_beta   90.00
_cell.angle_gamma   90.00
#
_symmetry.space_group_name_H-M   'P 1'
#
loop_
_entity.id
_entity.type
_entity.pdbx_description
1 polymer ?
#
loop_
_entity_poly.entity_id
_entity_poly.type
_entity_poly.pdbx_seq_one_letter_code
_entity_poly.pdbx_strand_id
1 'polypeptide(L)' 'MKIKTGPAQDWLDEQLALREEIKKTENEMDVIRNHFEQVVDPTLIDCYIYQLNAVQLRYQFLLRRFKRQEAVQSLPL' A
#
# COMPACT_ATOMS: atom_id res chain seq x y z
N MET A 1 -1.20 -9.39 27.63
CA MET A 1 -2.56 -8.96 27.99
C MET A 1 -3.14 -8.22 26.78
N LYS A 2 -3.94 -8.90 25.93
CA LYS A 2 -4.64 -8.22 24.83
C LYS A 2 -5.95 -7.68 25.39
N ILE A 3 -5.98 -6.38 25.66
CA ILE A 3 -7.19 -5.68 26.04
C ILE A 3 -8.10 -5.81 24.81
N LYS A 4 -9.26 -6.44 24.96
CA LYS A 4 -10.26 -6.50 23.89
C LYS A 4 -10.77 -5.08 23.69
N THR A 5 -10.25 -4.43 22.66
CA THR A 5 -10.64 -3.10 22.22
C THR A 5 -12.02 -3.15 21.59
N GLY A 6 -12.80 -2.08 21.74
CA GLY A 6 -14.16 -2.01 21.19
C GLY A 6 -14.16 -1.94 19.65
N PRO A 7 -15.30 -2.19 19.00
CA PRO A 7 -15.40 -2.24 17.54
C PRO A 7 -14.94 -0.96 16.82
N ALA A 8 -15.01 0.19 17.49
CA ALA A 8 -14.50 1.47 16.96
C ALA A 8 -12.97 1.57 16.98
N GLN A 9 -12.31 0.95 17.97
CA GLN A 9 -10.86 0.98 18.11
C GLN A 9 -10.20 0.00 17.13
N ASP A 10 -10.78 -1.19 16.96
CA ASP A 10 -10.31 -2.17 15.97
C ASP A 10 -10.36 -1.60 14.53
N TRP A 11 -11.37 -0.78 14.22
CA TRP A 11 -11.47 -0.08 12.94
C TRP A 11 -10.38 0.99 12.76
N LEU A 12 -10.09 1.77 13.81
CA LEU A 12 -9.04 2.79 13.77
C LEU A 12 -7.66 2.14 13.54
N ASP A 13 -7.41 1.03 14.23
CA ASP A 13 -6.16 0.27 14.07
C ASP A 13 -6.05 -0.31 12.66
N GLU A 14 -7.14 -0.82 12.07
CA GLU A 14 -7.16 -1.30 10.69
C GLU A 14 -6.90 -0.17 9.68
N GLN A 15 -7.48 1.01 9.89
CA GLN A 15 -7.26 2.18 9.04
C GLN A 15 -5.81 2.68 9.12
N LEU A 16 -5.23 2.69 10.32
CA LEU A 16 -3.82 3.05 10.52
C LEU A 16 -2.92 2.05 9.79
N ALA A 17 -3.15 0.74 9.97
CA ALA A 17 -2.41 -0.30 9.30
C ALA A 17 -2.50 -0.16 7.76
N LEU A 18 -3.68 0.14 7.21
CA LEU A 18 -3.84 0.34 5.78
C LEU A 18 -3.06 1.57 5.26
N ARG A 19 -3.09 2.69 6.00
CA ARG A 19 -2.31 3.89 5.65
C ARG A 19 -0.81 3.63 5.69
N GLU A 20 -0.34 2.89 6.69
CA GLU A 20 1.05 2.47 6.79
C GLU A 20 1.47 1.57 5.62
N GLU A 21 0.61 0.62 5.24
CA GLU A 21 0.88 -0.27 4.12
C GLU A 21 0.95 0.49 2.78
N ILE A 22 0.07 1.48 2.57
CA ILE A 22 0.11 2.39 1.41
C ILE A 22 1.46 3.13 1.37
N LYS A 23 1.84 3.79 2.48
CA LYS A 23 3.10 4.54 2.56
C LYS A 23 4.32 3.66 2.35
N LYS A 24 4.31 2.44 2.90
CA LYS A 24 5.38 1.46 2.68
C LYS A 24 5.49 1.07 1.20
N THR A 25 4.35 0.88 0.54
CA THR A 25 4.27 0.57 -0.90
C THR A 25 4.83 1.72 -1.74
N GLU A 26 4.52 2.96 -1.40
CA GLU A 26 5.08 4.15 -2.07
C GLU A 26 6.60 4.22 -1.93
N ASN A 27 7.11 4.06 -0.71
CA ASN A 27 8.56 4.05 -0.47
C ASN A 27 9.26 2.93 -1.25
N GLU A 28 8.64 1.76 -1.36
CA GLU A 28 9.18 0.66 -2.16
C GLU A 28 9.21 0.98 -3.66
N MET A 29 8.18 1.64 -4.20
CA MET A 29 8.20 2.12 -5.59
C MET A 29 9.34 3.11 -5.82
N ASP A 30 9.56 4.05 -4.90
CA ASP A 30 10.64 5.03 -5.03
C ASP A 30 12.02 4.39 -4.96
N VAL A 31 12.20 3.42 -4.06
CA VAL A 31 13.44 2.62 -3.99
C VAL A 31 13.67 1.90 -5.32
N ILE A 32 12.68 1.20 -5.87
CA ILE A 32 12.82 0.50 -7.17
C ILE A 32 13.18 1.49 -8.28
N ARG A 33 12.49 2.63 -8.35
CA ARG A 33 12.76 3.67 -9.36
C ARG A 33 14.18 4.22 -9.26
N ASN A 34 14.66 4.51 -8.05
CA ASN A 34 16.02 5.00 -7.84
C ASN A 34 17.08 3.97 -8.31
N HIS A 35 16.85 2.68 -8.05
CA HIS A 35 17.76 1.63 -8.52
C HIS A 35 17.67 1.41 -10.03
N PHE A 36 16.47 1.54 -10.61
CA PHE A 36 16.24 1.40 -12.04
C PHE A 36 17.01 2.45 -12.85
N GLU A 37 17.06 3.70 -12.38
CA GLU A 37 17.79 4.78 -13.05
C GLU A 37 19.30 4.53 -13.18
N GLN A 38 19.87 3.71 -12.29
CA GLN A 38 21.31 3.42 -12.28
C GLN A 38 21.67 2.11 -13.00
N VAL A 39 20.69 1.29 -13.39
CA VAL A 39 20.95 -0.03 -13.94
C VAL A 39 21.07 0.03 -15.47
N VAL A 40 22.09 -0.65 -16.00
CA VAL A 40 22.32 -0.78 -17.46
C VAL A 40 22.26 -2.23 -17.93
N ASP A 41 22.13 -3.17 -16.99
CA ASP A 41 21.98 -4.59 -17.30
C ASP A 41 20.56 -4.87 -17.83
N PRO A 42 20.41 -5.40 -19.06
CA PRO A 42 19.10 -5.64 -19.67
C PRO A 42 18.20 -6.60 -18.88
N THR A 43 18.78 -7.60 -18.21
CA THR A 43 18.01 -8.57 -17.42
C THR A 43 17.49 -7.93 -16.14
N LEU A 44 18.28 -7.07 -15.50
CA LEU A 44 17.86 -6.32 -14.33
C LEU A 44 16.84 -5.23 -14.68
N ILE A 45 16.93 -4.63 -15.87
CA ILE A 45 15.90 -3.71 -16.39
C ILE A 45 14.55 -4.42 -16.43
N ASP A 46 14.47 -5.60 -17.05
CA ASP A 46 13.23 -6.38 -17.10
C ASP A 46 12.74 -6.75 -15.70
N CYS A 47 13.64 -7.18 -14.82
CA CYS A 47 13.31 -7.50 -13.42
C CYS A 47 12.63 -6.32 -12.71
N TYR A 48 13.21 -5.12 -12.81
CA TYR A 48 12.65 -3.92 -12.19
C TYR A 48 11.32 -3.48 -12.84
N ILE A 49 11.12 -3.69 -14.13
CA ILE A 49 9.82 -3.43 -14.79
C ILE A 49 8.75 -4.33 -14.17
N TYR A 50 9.01 -5.63 -14.04
CA TYR A 50 8.06 -6.55 -13.41
C TYR A 50 7.85 -6.24 -11.92
N GLN A 51 8.92 -5.89 -11.21
CA GLN A 51 8.85 -5.53 -9.79
C GLN A 51 8.02 -4.26 -9.59
N LEU A 52 8.28 -3.21 -10.37
CA LEU A 52 7.53 -1.95 -10.30
C LEU A 52 6.06 -2.17 -10.62
N ASN A 53 5.74 -2.96 -11.66
CA ASN A 53 4.36 -3.33 -11.99
C ASN A 53 3.66 -4.05 -10.83
N ALA A 54 4.33 -4.98 -10.16
CA ALA A 54 3.78 -5.69 -9.01
C ALA A 54 3.49 -4.74 -7.83
N VAL A 55 4.42 -3.83 -7.52
CA VAL A 55 4.25 -2.84 -6.45
C VAL A 55 3.13 -1.84 -6.80
N GLN A 56 3.03 -1.40 -8.06
CA GLN A 56 1.95 -0.55 -8.54
C GLN A 56 0.58 -1.21 -8.43
N LEU A 57 0.46 -2.49 -8.80
CA LEU A 57 -0.78 -3.25 -8.65
C LEU A 57 -1.20 -3.34 -7.18
N ARG A 58 -0.25 -3.61 -6.28
CA ARG A 58 -0.49 -3.60 -4.84
C ARG A 58 -0.95 -2.22 -4.36
N TYR A 59 -0.30 -1.16 -4.80
CA TYR A 59 -0.70 0.22 -4.46
C TYR A 59 -2.13 0.53 -4.91
N GLN A 60 -2.49 0.20 -6.15
CA GLN A 60 -3.85 0.38 -6.66
C GLN A 60 -4.89 -0.40 -5.86
N PHE A 61 -4.58 -1.64 -5.47
CA PHE A 61 -5.45 -2.44 -4.63
C PHE A 61 -5.68 -1.80 -3.27
N LEU A 62 -4.61 -1.34 -2.60
CA LEU A 62 -4.69 -0.68 -1.29
C LEU A 62 -5.48 0.63 -1.36
N LEU A 63 -5.28 1.45 -2.38
CA LEU A 63 -6.07 2.68 -2.58
C LEU A 63 -7.54 2.39 -2.80
N ARG A 64 -7.89 1.34 -3.57
CA ARG A 64 -9.30 0.93 -3.74
C ARG A 64 -9.91 0.44 -2.43
N ARG A 65 -9.14 -0.28 -1.60
CA ARG A 65 -9.58 -0.71 -0.26
C ARG A 65 -9.84 0.50 0.63
N PHE A 66 -8.90 1.45 0.64
CA PHE A 66 -8.98 2.68 1.44
C PHE A 66 -10.23 3.49 1.08
N LYS A 67 -10.46 3.75 -0.21
CA LYS A 67 -11.66 4.46 -0.69
C LYS A 67 -12.97 3.74 -0.33
N ARG A 68 -12.99 2.40 -0.37
CA ARG A 68 -14.17 1.63 0.06
C ARG A 68 -14.44 1.79 1.55
N GLN A 69 -13.41 1.80 2.39
CA GLN A 69 -13.58 2.01 3.83
C GLN A 69 -14.05 3.43 4.15
N GLU A 70 -13.59 4.46 3.42
CA GLU A 70 -14.11 5.83 3.56
C GLU A 70 -15.57 5.93 3.09
N ALA A 71 -15.93 5.29 1.97
CA ALA A 71 -17.31 5.31 1.45
C ALA A 71 -18.31 4.57 2.36
N VAL A 72 -17.88 3.52 3.07
CA VAL A 72 -18.71 2.84 4.07
C VAL A 72 -18.97 3.74 5.28
N GLN A 73 -18.07 4.67 5.62
CA GLN A 73 -18.29 5.63 6.71
C GLN A 73 -19.14 6.83 6.34
N SER A 74 -19.27 7.17 5.05
CA SER A 74 -20.07 8.31 4.61
C SER A 74 -21.56 8.01 4.43
N LEU A 75 -22.02 6.79 4.70
CA LEU A 75 -23.46 6.49 4.79
C LEU A 75 -24.01 6.97 6.15
N PRO A 76 -25.02 7.86 6.18
CA PRO A 76 -25.73 8.18 7.41
C PRO A 76 -26.65 7.02 7.79
N LEU A 77 -26.48 6.50 9.01
CA LEU A 77 -27.53 5.83 9.77
C LEU A 77 -27.73 6.59 11.08
#